data_AF-K0SQS1-F1
#
_entry.id   AF-K0SQS1-F1
#
_cell.length_a   1.000
_cell.length_b   1.000
_cell.length_c   1.000
_cell.angle_alpha   90.00
_cell.angle_beta   90.00
_cell.angle_gamma   90.00
#
_symmetry.space_group_name_H-M   'P 1'
#
loop_
_entity.id
_entity.type
_entity.pdbx_description
1 polymer ?
#
loop_
_entity_poly.entity_id
_entity_poly.type
_entity_poly.pdbx_seq_one_letter_code
_entity_poly.pdbx_strand_id
1 'polypeptide(L)'
;PASRSEQTEQKRTDEERLLDEVAEERMMEEIAKQKELIDAPPGDTEGGIAHRVSQDNKLGQLEFKYQFLVEKERLARVLLKFQELYGDIYSEPCLICLDDIHVHASSANFVERFLCCGGFICKSCSRDLRESGVGLDRCPLCRESLDDKTAAEKTATLKLMALAKRGVIWAQSHVGRCMIYGVGGFEKQVQTGVEWVNKAAAQNYPPALYELSKIYRSGIASELEKSEEKANELLLESANLGYSFANTALAKVCFDTDQDEAYFRASVAFALDNTNEQAAFILGGLHYDKEVPEPSLYLACYFRNIAACGDTDGAACYYFGESLLHLDNHLYGENATNGFNVWPAAFFWMRKSRDLGFNDARELLKQWETIEQDTCGNCGKEVQSDMKYKQCSKCRAQWYCSKECQIEAWRAGHKKDCKRATILKFEDYLNAE
;
A
#
# COMPACT_ATOMS: atom_id res chain seq x y z
N PRO A 1 14.82 -35.24 10.24
CA PRO A 1 15.29 -33.85 10.01
C PRO A 1 14.11 -32.87 9.90
N ALA A 2 13.15 -33.15 9.00
CA ALA A 2 11.90 -32.38 8.84
C ALA A 2 11.04 -32.32 10.13
N SER A 3 10.85 -33.45 10.82
CA SER A 3 10.08 -33.46 12.09
C SER A 3 10.74 -32.73 13.26
N ARG A 4 12.04 -32.44 13.16
CA ARG A 4 12.79 -31.69 14.17
C ARG A 4 12.81 -30.20 13.85
N SER A 5 12.76 -29.80 12.57
CA SER A 5 12.58 -28.40 12.17
C SER A 5 11.17 -27.92 12.47
N GLU A 6 10.13 -28.71 12.14
CA GLU A 6 8.73 -28.38 12.46
C GLU A 6 8.50 -28.15 13.96
N GLN A 7 9.06 -28.99 14.83
CA GLN A 7 8.94 -28.81 16.29
C GLN A 7 9.73 -27.60 16.83
N THR A 8 10.78 -27.18 16.13
CA THR A 8 11.61 -26.03 16.52
C THR A 8 11.00 -24.73 16.02
N GLU A 9 10.39 -24.77 14.83
CA GLU A 9 9.66 -23.68 14.19
C GLU A 9 8.34 -23.42 14.92
N GLN A 10 7.59 -24.48 15.25
CA GLN A 10 6.39 -24.39 16.09
C GLN A 10 6.69 -23.81 17.48
N LYS A 11 7.80 -24.20 18.12
CA LYS A 11 8.22 -23.61 19.40
C LYS A 11 8.64 -22.15 19.28
N ARG A 12 9.28 -21.78 18.16
CA ARG A 12 9.70 -20.40 17.90
C ARG A 12 8.49 -19.51 17.64
N THR A 13 7.49 -20.01 16.92
CA THR A 13 6.20 -19.34 16.72
C THR A 13 5.39 -19.23 18.00
N ASP A 14 5.45 -20.23 18.90
CA ASP A 14 4.75 -20.18 20.18
C ASP A 14 5.40 -19.18 21.16
N GLU A 15 6.74 -19.07 21.17
CA GLU A 15 7.46 -18.05 21.96
C GLU A 15 7.27 -16.63 21.40
N GLU A 16 7.29 -16.46 20.07
CA GLU A 16 6.98 -15.18 19.42
C GLU A 16 5.53 -14.75 19.69
N ARG A 17 4.59 -15.68 19.61
CA ARG A 17 3.18 -15.44 19.94
C ARG A 17 2.98 -15.00 21.40
N LEU A 18 3.65 -15.65 22.36
CA LEU A 18 3.59 -15.25 23.76
C LEU A 18 4.19 -13.85 24.00
N LEU A 19 5.25 -13.49 23.26
CA LEU A 19 5.83 -12.15 23.33
C LEU A 19 4.91 -11.08 22.74
N ASP A 20 4.21 -11.42 21.65
CA ASP A 20 3.23 -10.53 21.01
C ASP A 20 1.97 -10.36 21.88
N GLU A 21 1.46 -11.42 22.50
CA GLU A 21 0.32 -11.36 23.46
C GLU A 21 0.67 -10.46 24.66
N VAL A 22 1.87 -10.61 25.24
CA VAL A 22 2.33 -9.72 26.33
C VAL A 22 2.53 -8.28 25.85
N ALA A 23 2.96 -8.08 24.60
CA ALA A 23 3.11 -6.75 24.02
C ALA A 23 1.75 -6.09 23.77
N GLU A 24 0.75 -6.85 23.35
CA GLU A 24 -0.63 -6.42 23.14
C GLU A 24 -1.28 -5.98 24.46
N GLU A 25 -1.24 -6.83 25.49
CA GLU A 25 -1.78 -6.52 26.83
C GLU A 25 -1.17 -5.22 27.39
N ARG A 26 0.16 -5.09 27.30
CA ARG A 26 0.87 -3.88 27.74
C ARG A 26 0.44 -2.64 26.96
N MET A 27 0.12 -2.78 25.68
CA MET A 27 -0.32 -1.67 24.84
C MET A 27 -1.75 -1.26 25.19
N MET A 28 -2.63 -2.23 25.43
CA MET A 28 -4.00 -1.99 25.89
C MET A 28 -4.04 -1.32 27.26
N GLU A 29 -3.19 -1.74 28.20
CA GLU A 29 -3.03 -1.05 29.48
C GLU A 29 -2.56 0.39 29.32
N GLU A 30 -1.60 0.65 28.43
CA GLU A 30 -1.09 1.99 28.16
C GLU A 30 -2.16 2.89 27.51
N ILE A 31 -2.94 2.35 26.56
CA ILE A 31 -4.09 3.04 25.96
C ILE A 31 -5.13 3.37 27.04
N ALA A 32 -5.45 2.43 27.94
CA ALA A 32 -6.40 2.65 29.03
C ALA A 32 -5.92 3.76 29.97
N LYS A 33 -4.66 3.71 30.41
CA LYS A 33 -4.05 4.77 31.24
C LYS A 33 -4.09 6.13 30.54
N GLN A 34 -3.81 6.15 29.24
CA GLN A 34 -3.83 7.38 28.46
C GLN A 34 -5.24 7.97 28.35
N LYS A 35 -6.28 7.13 28.21
CA LYS A 35 -7.69 7.55 28.23
C LYS A 35 -8.08 8.12 29.60
N GLU A 36 -7.71 7.45 30.69
CA GLU A 36 -7.95 7.98 32.05
C GLU A 36 -7.31 9.35 32.27
N LEU A 37 -6.11 9.57 31.70
CA LEU A 37 -5.42 10.85 31.76
C LEU A 37 -6.10 11.97 30.96
N ILE A 38 -6.82 11.64 29.89
CA ILE A 38 -7.58 12.59 29.06
C ILE A 38 -8.93 12.92 29.72
N ASP A 39 -9.59 11.91 30.29
CA ASP A 39 -10.88 12.03 30.97
C ASP A 39 -10.78 12.76 32.33
N ALA A 40 -9.57 12.93 32.88
CA ALA A 40 -9.34 13.71 34.08
C ALA A 40 -9.78 15.18 33.88
N PRO A 41 -10.46 15.79 34.88
CA PRO A 41 -11.00 17.14 34.75
C PRO A 41 -9.86 18.15 34.46
N PRO A 42 -10.00 19.01 33.44
CA PRO A 42 -8.94 19.93 33.06
C PRO A 42 -8.74 20.95 34.18
N GLY A 43 -7.48 21.24 34.53
CA GLY A 43 -7.18 22.45 35.30
C GLY A 43 -7.49 23.67 34.44
N ASP A 44 -8.31 24.61 34.93
CA ASP A 44 -8.89 25.78 34.24
C ASP A 44 -7.85 26.84 33.75
N THR A 45 -6.81 26.43 33.02
CA THR A 45 -5.76 27.33 32.49
C THR A 45 -5.46 27.02 31.02
N GLU A 46 -5.00 28.01 30.24
CA GLU A 46 -4.52 27.82 28.86
C GLU A 46 -3.44 26.72 28.75
N GLY A 47 -2.68 26.46 29.82
CA GLY A 47 -1.73 25.34 29.91
C GLY A 47 -2.39 23.96 29.92
N GLY A 48 -3.64 23.84 30.37
CA GLY A 48 -4.42 22.60 30.38
C GLY A 48 -4.88 22.15 29.00
N ILE A 49 -5.17 23.09 28.08
CA ILE A 49 -5.58 22.77 26.70
C ILE A 49 -4.40 22.20 25.91
N ALA A 50 -3.23 22.84 25.94
CA ALA A 50 -2.03 22.34 25.25
C ALA A 50 -1.57 20.97 25.79
N HIS A 51 -1.74 20.74 27.10
CA HIS A 51 -1.48 19.43 27.71
C HIS A 51 -2.42 18.34 27.18
N ARG A 52 -3.72 18.65 27.03
CA ARG A 52 -4.72 17.73 26.47
C ARG A 52 -4.41 17.34 25.02
N VAL A 53 -4.03 18.29 24.15
CA VAL A 53 -3.64 17.99 22.76
C VAL A 53 -2.47 17.00 22.69
N SER A 54 -1.47 17.18 23.56
CA SER A 54 -0.33 16.25 23.64
C SER A 54 -0.77 14.86 24.11
N GLN A 55 -1.79 14.76 24.95
CA GLN A 55 -2.34 13.50 25.43
C GLN A 55 -3.18 12.80 24.35
N ASP A 56 -4.00 13.54 23.60
CA ASP A 56 -4.81 13.00 22.50
C ASP A 56 -3.92 12.49 21.35
N ASN A 57 -2.87 13.24 20.99
CA ASN A 57 -1.88 12.80 20.00
C ASN A 57 -1.20 11.50 20.45
N LYS A 58 -0.85 11.41 21.74
CA LYS A 58 -0.22 10.22 22.29
C LYS A 58 -1.17 9.03 22.27
N LEU A 59 -2.44 9.25 22.58
CA LEU A 59 -3.48 8.22 22.48
C LEU A 59 -3.61 7.71 21.05
N GLY A 60 -3.72 8.61 20.06
CA GLY A 60 -3.84 8.22 18.66
C GLY A 60 -2.66 7.40 18.13
N GLN A 61 -1.44 7.74 18.55
CA GLN A 61 -0.24 6.96 18.23
C GLN A 61 -0.28 5.55 18.84
N LEU A 62 -0.73 5.42 20.09
CA LEU A 62 -0.85 4.13 20.78
C LEU A 62 -1.94 3.26 20.15
N GLU A 63 -3.11 3.84 19.87
CA GLU A 63 -4.22 3.14 19.24
C GLU A 63 -3.86 2.67 17.83
N PHE A 64 -3.22 3.50 17.00
CA PHE A 64 -2.72 3.05 15.71
C PHE A 64 -1.72 1.90 15.83
N LYS A 65 -0.76 2.00 16.77
CA LYS A 65 0.23 0.95 16.99
C LYS A 65 -0.43 -0.38 17.36
N TYR A 66 -1.47 -0.34 18.19
CA TYR A 66 -2.24 -1.53 18.57
C TYR A 66 -3.01 -2.10 17.36
N GLN A 67 -3.75 -1.25 16.65
CA GLN A 67 -4.51 -1.65 15.46
C GLN A 67 -3.61 -2.26 14.38
N PHE A 68 -2.43 -1.69 14.19
CA PHE A 68 -1.45 -2.19 13.24
C PHE A 68 -0.85 -3.55 13.64
N LEU A 69 -0.62 -3.79 14.94
CA LEU A 69 -0.19 -5.08 15.46
C LEU A 69 -1.27 -6.15 15.21
N VAL A 70 -2.50 -5.88 15.66
CA VAL A 70 -3.65 -6.79 15.49
C VAL A 70 -3.89 -7.12 14.02
N GLU A 71 -3.77 -6.12 13.14
CA GLU A 71 -3.95 -6.31 11.70
C GLU A 71 -2.88 -7.22 11.08
N LYS A 72 -1.62 -7.12 11.51
CA LYS A 72 -0.57 -8.04 11.04
C LYS A 72 -0.89 -9.49 11.40
N GLU A 73 -1.34 -9.74 12.62
CA GLU A 73 -1.72 -11.08 13.02
C GLU A 73 -2.96 -11.56 12.28
N ARG A 74 -3.95 -10.69 12.07
CA ARG A 74 -5.15 -11.01 11.29
C ARG A 74 -4.77 -11.42 9.88
N LEU A 75 -3.90 -10.67 9.20
CA LEU A 75 -3.40 -10.99 7.86
C LEU A 75 -2.66 -12.34 7.83
N ALA A 76 -1.85 -12.64 8.85
CA ALA A 76 -1.22 -13.95 8.98
C ALA A 76 -2.25 -15.09 9.12
N ARG A 77 -3.28 -14.91 9.95
CA ARG A 77 -4.40 -15.87 10.09
C ARG A 77 -5.19 -16.04 8.79
N VAL A 78 -5.38 -14.95 8.03
CA VAL A 78 -6.03 -15.01 6.70
C VAL A 78 -5.21 -15.84 5.72
N LEU A 79 -3.88 -15.71 5.70
CA LEU A 79 -3.03 -16.54 4.86
C LEU A 79 -3.06 -18.02 5.25
N LEU A 80 -3.07 -18.33 6.56
CA LEU A 80 -3.22 -19.70 7.02
C LEU A 80 -4.56 -20.30 6.56
N LYS A 81 -5.66 -19.56 6.75
CA LYS A 81 -6.98 -19.97 6.25
C LYS A 81 -7.00 -20.14 4.72
N PHE A 82 -6.29 -19.29 3.99
CA PHE A 82 -6.16 -19.43 2.54
C PHE A 82 -5.46 -20.73 2.16
N GLN A 83 -4.36 -21.08 2.83
CA GLN A 83 -3.63 -22.33 2.62
C GLN A 83 -4.48 -23.56 3.00
N GLU A 84 -5.28 -23.48 4.05
CA GLU A 84 -6.24 -24.54 4.41
C GLU A 84 -7.29 -24.80 3.31
N LEU A 85 -7.75 -23.74 2.64
CA LEU A 85 -8.80 -23.81 1.62
C LEU A 85 -8.26 -24.21 0.24
N TYR A 86 -7.08 -23.72 -0.14
CA TYR A 86 -6.57 -23.82 -1.51
C TYR A 86 -5.23 -24.56 -1.64
N GLY A 87 -4.66 -25.00 -0.52
CA GLY A 87 -3.34 -25.63 -0.45
C GLY A 87 -2.20 -24.64 -0.31
N ASP A 88 -1.00 -25.18 -0.12
CA ASP A 88 0.20 -24.39 0.12
C ASP A 88 0.52 -23.46 -1.07
N ILE A 89 0.88 -22.22 -0.72
CA ILE A 89 1.32 -21.23 -1.71
C ILE A 89 2.72 -21.61 -2.15
N TYR A 90 2.90 -21.82 -3.46
CA TYR A 90 4.19 -22.20 -4.04
C TYR A 90 5.33 -21.31 -3.55
N SER A 91 6.31 -21.92 -2.89
CA SER A 91 7.51 -21.27 -2.39
C SER A 91 8.78 -21.95 -2.91
N GLU A 92 9.84 -21.15 -3.03
CA GLU A 92 11.20 -21.65 -3.24
C GLU A 92 12.16 -20.88 -2.34
N PRO A 93 13.22 -21.53 -1.80
CA PRO A 93 14.15 -20.87 -0.91
C PRO A 93 15.02 -19.86 -1.65
N CYS A 94 15.28 -18.72 -1.01
CA CYS A 94 16.31 -17.78 -1.44
C CYS A 94 17.67 -18.49 -1.50
N LEU A 95 18.36 -18.45 -2.64
CA LEU A 95 19.66 -19.11 -2.78
C LEU A 95 20.81 -18.44 -2.00
N ILE A 96 20.52 -17.40 -1.21
CA ILE A 96 21.49 -16.71 -0.34
C ILE A 96 21.14 -16.92 1.14
N CYS A 97 19.95 -16.52 1.57
CA CYS A 97 19.53 -16.64 2.98
C CYS A 97 18.80 -17.94 3.32
N LEU A 98 18.38 -18.72 2.32
CA LEU A 98 17.61 -19.97 2.46
C LEU A 98 16.18 -19.81 3.00
N ASP A 99 15.71 -18.59 3.23
CA ASP A 99 14.31 -18.33 3.58
C ASP A 99 13.39 -18.65 2.41
N ASP A 100 12.24 -19.27 2.68
CA ASP A 100 11.21 -19.56 1.69
C ASP A 100 10.58 -18.27 1.15
N ILE A 101 10.50 -18.18 -0.18
CA ILE A 101 9.90 -17.04 -0.88
C ILE A 101 8.72 -17.54 -1.70
N HIS A 102 7.56 -16.89 -1.59
CA HIS A 102 6.42 -17.13 -2.48
C HIS A 102 6.67 -16.52 -3.88
N VAL A 103 7.58 -17.11 -4.64
CA VAL A 103 8.13 -16.60 -5.91
C VAL A 103 7.10 -16.39 -7.02
N HIS A 104 5.91 -16.97 -6.88
CA HIS A 104 4.80 -16.85 -7.83
C HIS A 104 3.67 -15.96 -7.32
N ALA A 105 3.70 -15.56 -6.05
CA ALA A 105 2.63 -14.78 -5.43
C ALA A 105 2.65 -13.30 -5.85
N SER A 106 3.79 -12.75 -6.23
CA SER A 106 3.90 -11.40 -6.82
C SER A 106 5.04 -11.33 -7.82
N SER A 107 4.90 -10.48 -8.84
CA SER A 107 5.76 -10.52 -10.02
C SER A 107 7.09 -9.76 -9.86
N ALA A 108 7.18 -8.74 -9.01
CA ALA A 108 8.33 -7.82 -9.00
C ALA A 108 8.90 -7.42 -7.61
N ASN A 109 8.13 -7.59 -6.53
CA ASN A 109 8.45 -6.92 -5.25
C ASN A 109 9.25 -7.76 -4.25
N PHE A 110 9.27 -9.09 -4.40
CA PHE A 110 9.95 -9.99 -3.45
C PHE A 110 11.18 -10.68 -4.01
N VAL A 111 11.31 -10.76 -5.33
CA VAL A 111 12.39 -11.48 -6.00
C VAL A 111 13.17 -10.60 -6.97
N GLU A 112 14.47 -10.74 -6.98
CA GLU A 112 15.36 -10.28 -8.05
C GLU A 112 15.62 -11.46 -9.00
N ARG A 113 15.19 -11.38 -10.26
CA ARG A 113 15.39 -12.44 -11.26
C ARG A 113 16.59 -12.13 -12.15
N PHE A 114 17.37 -13.15 -12.50
CA PHE A 114 18.59 -12.99 -13.29
C PHE A 114 18.46 -13.57 -14.70
N LEU A 115 18.57 -12.72 -15.71
CA LEU A 115 18.50 -13.13 -17.13
C LEU A 115 19.64 -14.07 -17.57
N CYS A 116 20.79 -14.09 -16.87
CA CYS A 116 21.90 -15.00 -17.21
C CYS A 116 21.52 -16.47 -17.05
N CYS A 117 20.81 -16.79 -15.97
CA CYS A 117 20.62 -18.18 -15.53
C CYS A 117 19.15 -18.55 -15.33
N GLY A 118 18.24 -17.58 -15.28
CA GLY A 118 16.83 -17.81 -14.96
C GLY A 118 16.53 -17.88 -13.46
N GLY A 119 17.56 -17.88 -12.60
CA GLY A 119 17.42 -17.96 -11.15
C GLY A 119 17.01 -16.63 -10.51
N PHE A 120 16.79 -16.66 -9.19
CA PHE A 120 16.38 -15.49 -8.41
C PHE A 120 16.98 -15.50 -7.00
N ILE A 121 16.89 -14.36 -6.31
CA ILE A 121 17.13 -14.20 -4.86
C ILE A 121 16.04 -13.30 -4.26
N CYS A 122 15.87 -13.30 -2.93
CA CYS A 122 14.97 -12.36 -2.27
C CYS A 122 15.46 -10.91 -2.42
N LYS A 123 14.54 -9.95 -2.39
CA LYS A 123 14.87 -8.52 -2.50
C LYS A 123 15.70 -8.00 -1.33
N SER A 124 15.59 -8.61 -0.13
CA SER A 124 16.49 -8.28 0.99
C SER A 124 17.94 -8.60 0.64
N CYS A 125 18.22 -9.85 0.26
CA CYS A 125 19.57 -10.26 -0.16
C CYS A 125 20.07 -9.43 -1.35
N SER A 126 19.21 -9.10 -2.31
CA SER A 126 19.57 -8.19 -3.42
C SER A 126 19.99 -6.80 -2.94
N ARG A 127 19.30 -6.24 -1.95
CA ARG A 127 19.62 -4.95 -1.33
C ARG A 127 20.92 -5.02 -0.53
N ASP A 128 21.05 -6.03 0.33
CA ASP A 128 22.21 -6.22 1.19
C ASP A 128 23.49 -6.37 0.34
N LEU A 129 23.42 -7.11 -0.77
CA LEU A 129 24.53 -7.22 -1.72
C LEU A 129 24.92 -5.86 -2.34
N ARG A 130 23.93 -5.05 -2.73
CA ARG A 130 24.17 -3.70 -3.30
C ARG A 130 24.79 -2.75 -2.27
N GLU A 131 24.44 -2.89 -1.00
CA GLU A 131 24.92 -2.04 0.09
C GLU A 131 26.25 -2.52 0.70
N SER A 132 26.58 -3.82 0.60
CA SER A 132 27.78 -4.45 1.18
C SER A 132 29.13 -4.03 0.57
N GLY A 133 29.12 -3.24 -0.52
CA GLY A 133 30.33 -2.89 -1.27
C GLY A 133 30.85 -3.98 -2.22
N VAL A 134 30.34 -5.21 -2.13
CA VAL A 134 30.53 -6.24 -3.18
C VAL A 134 29.81 -5.83 -4.46
N GLY A 135 28.64 -5.21 -4.32
CA GLY A 135 27.82 -4.77 -5.44
C GLY A 135 27.10 -5.93 -6.13
N LEU A 136 26.44 -5.62 -7.23
CA LEU A 136 25.66 -6.56 -8.05
C LEU A 136 26.08 -6.43 -9.53
N ASP A 137 27.39 -6.22 -9.75
CA ASP A 137 28.05 -6.15 -11.05
C ASP A 137 28.12 -7.52 -11.73
N ARG A 138 28.11 -8.59 -10.94
CA ARG A 138 28.02 -9.99 -11.36
C ARG A 138 26.84 -10.68 -10.71
N CYS A 139 26.26 -11.63 -11.42
CA CYS A 139 25.18 -12.44 -10.86
C CYS A 139 25.72 -13.31 -9.71
N PRO A 140 25.09 -13.30 -8.52
CA PRO A 140 25.55 -14.09 -7.38
C PRO A 140 25.41 -15.60 -7.60
N LEU A 141 24.56 -16.02 -8.55
CA LEU A 141 24.28 -17.43 -8.84
C LEU A 141 25.20 -17.99 -9.94
N CYS A 142 25.38 -17.24 -11.02
CA CYS A 142 26.03 -17.71 -12.25
C CYS A 142 27.40 -17.04 -12.51
N ARG A 143 27.75 -15.99 -11.75
CA ARG A 143 28.95 -15.14 -11.89
C ARG A 143 29.11 -14.41 -13.23
N GLU A 144 28.12 -14.47 -14.12
CA GLU A 144 28.07 -13.68 -15.36
C GLU A 144 28.00 -12.19 -15.02
N SER A 145 28.65 -11.37 -15.84
CA SER A 145 28.58 -9.91 -15.73
C SER A 145 27.15 -9.43 -15.97
N LEU A 146 26.65 -8.61 -15.05
CA LEU A 146 25.38 -7.89 -15.15
C LEU A 146 25.60 -6.45 -15.64
N ASP A 147 26.81 -5.92 -15.44
CA ASP A 147 27.26 -4.66 -16.03
C ASP A 147 27.48 -4.82 -17.52
N ASP A 148 26.40 -4.69 -18.27
CA ASP A 148 26.47 -4.47 -19.70
C ASP A 148 25.59 -3.26 -20.01
N LYS A 149 26.12 -2.06 -19.71
CA LYS A 149 25.54 -0.76 -20.15
C LYS A 149 25.42 -0.67 -21.68
N THR A 150 25.93 -1.67 -22.39
CA THR A 150 25.90 -1.90 -23.84
C THR A 150 25.14 -3.16 -24.25
N ALA A 151 24.45 -3.86 -23.33
CA ALA A 151 23.47 -4.86 -23.72
C ALA A 151 22.31 -4.12 -24.39
N ALA A 152 22.45 -3.93 -25.70
CA ALA A 152 21.36 -3.51 -26.57
C ALA A 152 20.11 -4.30 -26.18
N GLU A 153 18.96 -3.66 -26.20
CA GLU A 153 17.64 -4.27 -25.96
C GLU A 153 17.53 -5.67 -26.62
N LYS A 154 18.12 -5.80 -27.83
CA LYS A 154 18.30 -7.06 -28.57
C LYS A 154 19.00 -8.19 -27.79
N THR A 155 20.07 -7.92 -27.05
CA THR A 155 20.79 -8.91 -26.22
C THR A 155 19.92 -9.39 -25.05
N ALA A 156 19.17 -8.49 -24.41
CA ALA A 156 18.24 -8.85 -23.33
C ALA A 156 17.09 -9.73 -23.85
N THR A 157 16.48 -9.33 -24.98
CA THR A 157 15.46 -10.11 -25.70
C THR A 157 15.96 -11.51 -26.06
N LEU A 158 17.20 -11.63 -26.56
CA LEU A 158 17.81 -12.93 -26.88
C LEU A 158 18.01 -13.82 -25.65
N LYS A 159 18.55 -13.28 -24.54
CA LYS A 159 18.72 -14.02 -23.29
C LYS A 159 17.38 -14.49 -22.73
N LEU A 160 16.39 -13.60 -22.72
CA LEU A 160 15.04 -13.91 -22.26
C LEU A 160 14.38 -14.99 -23.13
N MET A 161 14.49 -14.89 -24.45
CA MET A 161 14.01 -15.94 -25.38
C MET A 161 14.71 -17.28 -25.15
N ALA A 162 16.01 -17.27 -24.85
CA ALA A 162 16.76 -18.48 -24.53
C ALA A 162 16.23 -19.14 -23.24
N LEU A 163 15.92 -18.36 -22.20
CA LEU A 163 15.29 -18.86 -20.97
C LEU A 163 13.90 -19.44 -21.23
N ALA A 164 13.06 -18.74 -21.99
CA ALA A 164 11.71 -19.22 -22.35
C ALA A 164 11.76 -20.55 -23.12
N LYS A 165 12.69 -20.68 -24.09
CA LYS A 165 12.92 -21.92 -24.84
C LYS A 165 13.44 -23.07 -23.98
N ARG A 166 14.19 -22.76 -22.92
CA ARG A 166 14.66 -23.74 -21.92
C ARG A 166 13.58 -24.20 -20.94
N GLY A 167 12.38 -23.62 -20.98
CA GLY A 167 11.29 -23.99 -20.08
C GLY A 167 11.23 -23.18 -18.79
N VAL A 168 12.00 -22.09 -18.66
CA VAL A 168 11.90 -21.23 -17.47
C VAL A 168 10.53 -20.55 -17.46
N ILE A 169 9.67 -20.98 -16.54
CA ILE A 169 8.23 -20.68 -16.51
C ILE A 169 7.96 -19.17 -16.54
N TRP A 170 8.63 -18.42 -15.66
CA TRP A 170 8.44 -16.97 -15.61
C TRP A 170 8.91 -16.26 -16.89
N ALA A 171 9.93 -16.79 -17.56
CA ALA A 171 10.42 -16.23 -18.82
C ALA A 171 9.44 -16.51 -19.96
N GLN A 172 8.82 -17.69 -20.00
CA GLN A 172 7.76 -18.00 -20.97
C GLN A 172 6.58 -17.02 -20.83
N SER A 173 6.07 -16.84 -19.61
CA SER A 173 5.02 -15.86 -19.34
C SER A 173 5.43 -14.44 -19.73
N HIS A 174 6.64 -14.02 -19.36
CA HIS A 174 7.12 -12.67 -19.64
C HIS A 174 7.32 -12.40 -21.15
N VAL A 175 7.95 -13.33 -21.88
CA VAL A 175 8.07 -13.28 -23.35
C VAL A 175 6.70 -13.19 -24.00
N GLY A 176 5.77 -14.06 -23.58
CA GLY A 176 4.42 -14.09 -24.12
C GLY A 176 3.73 -12.74 -23.98
N ARG A 177 3.77 -12.16 -22.77
CA ARG A 177 3.24 -10.83 -22.48
C ARG A 177 3.90 -9.73 -23.33
N CYS A 178 5.23 -9.74 -23.44
CA CYS A 178 5.97 -8.79 -24.26
C CYS A 178 5.56 -8.84 -25.74
N MET A 179 5.40 -10.05 -26.30
CA MET A 179 4.93 -10.25 -27.68
C MET A 179 3.47 -9.83 -27.87
N ILE A 180 2.58 -10.08 -26.91
CA ILE A 180 1.17 -9.67 -27.00
C ILE A 180 1.02 -8.14 -27.10
N TYR A 181 1.77 -7.41 -26.28
CA TYR A 181 1.67 -5.96 -26.21
C TYR A 181 2.67 -5.20 -27.07
N GLY A 182 3.70 -5.87 -27.62
CA GLY A 182 4.76 -5.24 -28.41
C GLY A 182 5.67 -4.34 -27.56
N VAL A 183 6.12 -4.83 -26.40
CA VAL A 183 6.92 -4.08 -25.42
C VAL A 183 8.21 -4.80 -25.04
N GLY A 184 9.20 -4.07 -24.52
CA GLY A 184 10.46 -4.66 -24.05
C GLY A 184 11.31 -5.28 -25.16
N GLY A 185 11.36 -4.65 -26.33
CA GLY A 185 12.15 -5.09 -27.48
C GLY A 185 11.48 -6.14 -28.37
N PHE A 186 10.24 -6.51 -28.08
CA PHE A 186 9.47 -7.47 -28.88
C PHE A 186 8.51 -6.75 -29.81
N GLU A 187 8.47 -7.17 -31.06
CA GLU A 187 7.40 -6.80 -31.98
C GLU A 187 6.09 -7.45 -31.56
N LYS A 188 4.97 -6.75 -31.79
CA LYS A 188 3.63 -7.23 -31.47
C LYS A 188 3.29 -8.47 -32.31
N GLN A 189 3.21 -9.62 -31.65
CA GLN A 189 2.94 -10.95 -32.21
C GLN A 189 1.97 -11.68 -31.28
N VAL A 190 0.69 -11.30 -31.36
CA VAL A 190 -0.36 -11.74 -30.42
C VAL A 190 -0.42 -13.26 -30.31
N GLN A 191 -0.58 -13.97 -31.43
CA GLN A 191 -0.80 -15.41 -31.42
C GLN A 191 0.39 -16.16 -30.78
N THR A 192 1.60 -15.87 -31.23
CA THR A 192 2.83 -16.45 -30.66
C THR A 192 2.99 -16.08 -29.19
N GLY A 193 2.62 -14.86 -28.80
CA GLY A 193 2.66 -14.45 -27.42
C GLY A 193 1.68 -15.24 -26.55
N VAL A 194 0.44 -15.43 -27.01
CA VAL A 194 -0.57 -16.27 -26.33
C VAL A 194 -0.10 -17.72 -26.20
N GLU A 195 0.56 -18.28 -27.22
CA GLU A 195 1.17 -19.62 -27.12
C GLU A 195 2.22 -19.71 -26.01
N TRP A 196 3.06 -18.69 -25.84
CA TRP A 196 4.04 -18.65 -24.75
C TRP A 196 3.39 -18.50 -23.38
N VAL A 197 2.36 -17.67 -23.25
CA VAL A 197 1.61 -17.55 -22.00
C VAL A 197 0.90 -18.88 -21.67
N ASN A 198 0.29 -19.55 -22.65
CA ASN A 198 -0.32 -20.86 -22.48
C ASN A 198 0.68 -21.93 -22.01
N LYS A 199 1.93 -21.91 -22.48
CA LYS A 199 2.97 -22.84 -21.98
C LYS A 199 3.29 -22.63 -20.50
N ALA A 200 3.30 -21.39 -20.04
CA ALA A 200 3.48 -21.09 -18.62
C ALA A 200 2.22 -21.44 -17.80
N ALA A 201 1.03 -21.13 -18.32
CA ALA A 201 -0.25 -21.46 -17.69
C ALA A 201 -0.46 -22.98 -17.54
N ALA A 202 -0.05 -23.79 -18.52
CA ALA A 202 -0.10 -25.25 -18.46
C ALA A 202 0.80 -25.87 -17.36
N GLN A 203 1.68 -25.07 -16.76
CA GLN A 203 2.49 -25.42 -15.59
C GLN A 203 1.93 -24.81 -14.30
N ASN A 204 0.66 -24.40 -14.32
CA ASN A 204 -0.04 -23.71 -13.23
C ASN A 204 0.68 -22.44 -12.76
N TYR A 205 1.31 -21.70 -13.67
CA TYR A 205 1.98 -20.46 -13.31
C TYR A 205 0.96 -19.33 -13.13
N PRO A 206 0.74 -18.84 -11.89
CA PRO A 206 -0.37 -17.93 -11.61
C PRO A 206 -0.33 -16.61 -12.41
N PRO A 207 0.84 -15.95 -12.59
CA PRO A 207 0.89 -14.77 -13.45
C PRO A 207 0.48 -15.04 -14.90
N ALA A 208 0.72 -16.23 -15.44
CA ALA A 208 0.26 -16.56 -16.80
C ALA A 208 -1.24 -16.79 -16.88
N LEU A 209 -1.82 -17.49 -15.90
CA LEU A 209 -3.27 -17.68 -15.79
C LEU A 209 -3.99 -16.34 -15.70
N TYR A 210 -3.47 -15.42 -14.88
CA TYR A 210 -4.00 -14.05 -14.77
C TYR A 210 -3.84 -13.23 -16.07
N GLU A 211 -2.73 -13.36 -16.79
CA GLU A 211 -2.61 -12.70 -18.10
C GLU A 211 -3.62 -13.25 -19.10
N LEU A 212 -3.84 -14.57 -19.14
CA LEU A 212 -4.87 -15.18 -19.99
C LEU A 212 -6.28 -14.71 -19.60
N SER A 213 -6.58 -14.58 -18.31
CA SER A 213 -7.89 -14.09 -17.86
C SER A 213 -8.19 -12.68 -18.39
N LYS A 214 -7.22 -11.77 -18.31
CA LYS A 214 -7.32 -10.43 -18.89
C LYS A 214 -7.56 -10.48 -20.39
N ILE A 215 -6.80 -11.33 -21.09
CA ILE A 215 -6.87 -11.50 -22.54
C ILE A 215 -8.25 -12.01 -22.98
N TYR A 216 -8.81 -13.03 -22.31
CA TYR A 216 -10.17 -13.52 -22.59
C TYR A 216 -11.24 -12.50 -22.25
N ARG A 217 -11.04 -11.67 -21.21
CA ARG A 217 -12.01 -10.63 -20.82
C ARG A 217 -12.04 -9.48 -21.83
N SER A 218 -10.88 -9.01 -22.28
CA SER A 218 -10.79 -7.95 -23.30
C SER A 218 -11.00 -8.45 -24.73
N GLY A 219 -10.78 -9.74 -24.96
CA GLY A 219 -10.55 -10.30 -26.29
C GLY A 219 -9.26 -9.74 -26.90
N ILE A 220 -8.86 -10.30 -28.04
CA ILE A 220 -7.88 -9.66 -28.94
C ILE A 220 -8.46 -9.76 -30.34
N ALA A 221 -8.66 -8.60 -30.99
CA ALA A 221 -9.29 -8.51 -32.30
C ALA A 221 -8.66 -9.52 -33.27
N SER A 222 -9.48 -10.25 -34.04
CA SER A 222 -9.10 -11.29 -35.01
C SER A 222 -8.37 -12.56 -34.53
N GLU A 223 -7.78 -12.59 -33.32
CA GLU A 223 -7.00 -13.77 -32.86
C GLU A 223 -7.59 -14.52 -31.66
N LEU A 224 -8.34 -13.85 -30.78
CA LEU A 224 -8.98 -14.51 -29.64
C LEU A 224 -10.33 -13.88 -29.29
N GLU A 225 -11.37 -14.70 -29.36
CA GLU A 225 -12.72 -14.30 -28.98
C GLU A 225 -12.82 -14.02 -27.47
N LYS A 226 -13.66 -13.04 -27.13
CA LYS A 226 -14.00 -12.74 -25.74
C LYS A 226 -14.72 -13.92 -25.10
N SER A 227 -14.37 -14.24 -23.87
CA SER A 227 -15.08 -15.24 -23.07
C SER A 227 -15.01 -14.86 -21.60
N GLU A 228 -16.11 -14.36 -21.07
CA GLU A 228 -16.20 -13.99 -19.65
C GLU A 228 -16.08 -15.23 -18.75
N GLU A 229 -16.69 -16.34 -19.13
CA GLU A 229 -16.62 -17.62 -18.42
C GLU A 229 -15.16 -18.07 -18.25
N LYS A 230 -14.41 -18.23 -19.36
CA LYS A 230 -12.99 -18.61 -19.30
C LYS A 230 -12.14 -17.60 -18.54
N ALA A 231 -12.43 -16.30 -18.71
CA ALA A 231 -11.72 -15.27 -17.95
C ALA A 231 -11.93 -15.42 -16.45
N ASN A 232 -13.16 -15.70 -16.01
CA ASN A 232 -13.48 -15.89 -14.61
C ASN A 232 -12.85 -17.17 -14.03
N GLU A 233 -12.88 -18.27 -14.79
CA GLU A 233 -12.22 -19.53 -14.41
C GLU A 233 -10.71 -19.34 -14.20
N LEU A 234 -10.01 -18.76 -15.18
CA LEU A 234 -8.57 -18.51 -15.11
C LEU A 234 -8.19 -17.52 -14.02
N LEU A 235 -9.03 -16.50 -13.78
CA LEU A 235 -8.85 -15.56 -12.68
C LEU A 235 -8.95 -16.27 -11.33
N LEU A 236 -9.98 -17.11 -11.15
CA LEU A 236 -10.19 -17.87 -9.93
C LEU A 236 -9.05 -18.87 -9.70
N GLU A 237 -8.61 -19.58 -10.73
CA GLU A 237 -7.47 -20.50 -10.65
C GLU A 237 -6.19 -19.77 -10.23
N SER A 238 -5.87 -18.65 -10.89
CA SER A 238 -4.72 -17.83 -10.50
C SER A 238 -4.82 -17.29 -9.08
N ALA A 239 -6.01 -16.90 -8.63
CA ALA A 239 -6.23 -16.37 -7.29
C ALA A 239 -6.04 -17.47 -6.23
N ASN A 240 -6.57 -18.66 -6.46
CA ASN A 240 -6.45 -19.81 -5.57
C ASN A 240 -5.02 -20.36 -5.50
N LEU A 241 -4.19 -20.12 -6.52
CA LEU A 241 -2.75 -20.39 -6.46
C LEU A 241 -1.94 -19.28 -5.74
N GLY A 242 -2.62 -18.32 -5.11
CA GLY A 242 -1.98 -17.30 -4.28
C GLY A 242 -1.35 -16.16 -5.07
N TYR A 243 -1.81 -15.83 -6.28
CA TYR A 243 -1.31 -14.63 -6.97
C TYR A 243 -1.98 -13.38 -6.44
N SER A 244 -1.20 -12.41 -5.94
CA SER A 244 -1.71 -11.21 -5.29
C SER A 244 -2.60 -10.39 -6.23
N PHE A 245 -2.17 -10.15 -7.47
CA PHE A 245 -2.95 -9.40 -8.46
C PHE A 245 -4.25 -10.09 -8.86
N ALA A 246 -4.27 -11.43 -8.92
CA ALA A 246 -5.51 -12.16 -9.19
C ALA A 246 -6.46 -12.10 -8.00
N ASN A 247 -5.97 -12.24 -6.76
CA ASN A 247 -6.78 -12.06 -5.57
C ASN A 247 -7.34 -10.64 -5.48
N THR A 248 -6.57 -9.60 -5.81
CA THR A 248 -7.09 -8.22 -5.89
C THR A 248 -8.17 -8.07 -6.96
N ALA A 249 -7.97 -8.63 -8.15
CA ALA A 249 -8.96 -8.56 -9.21
C ALA A 249 -10.24 -9.33 -8.87
N LEU A 250 -10.12 -10.46 -8.16
CA LEU A 250 -11.26 -11.22 -7.66
C LEU A 250 -11.98 -10.47 -6.53
N ALA A 251 -11.25 -9.82 -5.62
CA ALA A 251 -11.84 -8.96 -4.60
C ALA A 251 -12.71 -7.86 -5.19
N LYS A 252 -12.26 -7.23 -6.29
CA LYS A 252 -13.05 -6.22 -7.02
C LYS A 252 -14.31 -6.79 -7.65
N VAL A 253 -14.25 -8.02 -8.19
CA VAL A 253 -15.41 -8.69 -8.78
C VAL A 253 -16.45 -9.00 -7.70
N CYS A 254 -15.98 -9.43 -6.52
CA CYS A 254 -16.85 -9.76 -5.39
C CYS A 254 -17.37 -8.54 -4.62
N PHE A 255 -16.77 -7.35 -4.79
CA PHE A 255 -17.00 -6.19 -3.93
C PHE A 255 -18.49 -5.85 -3.71
N ASP A 256 -19.29 -5.82 -4.78
CA ASP A 256 -20.71 -5.48 -4.70
C ASP A 256 -21.62 -6.70 -4.42
N THR A 257 -21.09 -7.92 -4.54
CA THR A 257 -21.90 -9.16 -4.50
C THR A 257 -21.67 -10.00 -3.26
N ASP A 258 -20.45 -10.01 -2.74
CA ASP A 258 -19.97 -10.78 -1.59
C ASP A 258 -18.80 -10.05 -0.95
N GLN A 259 -19.13 -9.19 0.00
CA GLN A 259 -18.20 -8.31 0.67
C GLN A 259 -17.22 -9.05 1.60
N ASP A 260 -17.66 -10.16 2.19
CA ASP A 260 -16.80 -11.01 3.02
C ASP A 260 -15.72 -11.67 2.16
N GLU A 261 -16.08 -12.18 0.98
CA GLU A 261 -15.11 -12.72 0.03
C GLU A 261 -14.21 -11.61 -0.52
N ALA A 262 -14.74 -10.42 -0.81
CA ALA A 262 -13.94 -9.28 -1.24
C ALA A 262 -12.89 -8.89 -0.20
N TYR A 263 -13.29 -8.81 1.08
CA TYR A 263 -12.40 -8.52 2.19
C TYR A 263 -11.34 -9.61 2.38
N PHE A 264 -11.74 -10.88 2.31
CA PHE A 264 -10.83 -12.02 2.41
C PHE A 264 -9.79 -12.00 1.28
N ARG A 265 -10.21 -11.81 0.02
CA ARG A 265 -9.32 -11.78 -1.14
C ARG A 265 -8.38 -10.58 -1.13
N ALA A 266 -8.87 -9.40 -0.76
CA ALA A 266 -8.01 -8.22 -0.62
C ALA A 266 -6.98 -8.41 0.51
N SER A 267 -7.39 -9.03 1.61
CA SER A 267 -6.50 -9.37 2.73
C SER A 267 -5.41 -10.35 2.31
N VAL A 268 -5.76 -11.43 1.59
CA VAL A 268 -4.78 -12.39 1.03
C VAL A 268 -3.81 -11.68 0.10
N ALA A 269 -4.31 -10.86 -0.82
CA ALA A 269 -3.48 -10.12 -1.77
C ALA A 269 -2.48 -9.19 -1.07
N PHE A 270 -2.92 -8.49 -0.02
CA PHE A 270 -2.06 -7.59 0.74
C PHE A 270 -1.07 -8.33 1.64
N ALA A 271 -1.47 -9.45 2.23
CA ALA A 271 -0.58 -10.27 3.05
C ALA A 271 0.55 -10.90 2.22
N LEU A 272 0.26 -11.28 0.97
CA LEU A 272 1.25 -11.76 -0.01
C LEU A 272 2.10 -10.64 -0.59
N ASP A 273 1.51 -9.46 -0.76
CA ASP A 273 2.20 -8.27 -1.26
C ASP A 273 1.72 -7.00 -0.56
N ASN A 274 2.41 -6.59 0.50
CA ASN A 274 2.06 -5.40 1.29
C ASN A 274 2.29 -4.06 0.53
N THR A 275 2.81 -4.12 -0.69
CA THR A 275 2.93 -2.98 -1.59
C THR A 275 1.85 -2.98 -2.66
N ASN A 276 0.91 -3.93 -2.63
CA ASN A 276 -0.21 -3.97 -3.56
C ASN A 276 -1.21 -2.84 -3.25
N GLU A 277 -0.98 -1.71 -3.90
CA GLU A 277 -1.76 -0.47 -3.78
C GLU A 277 -3.25 -0.68 -4.03
N GLN A 278 -3.61 -1.58 -4.93
CA GLN A 278 -5.00 -1.86 -5.27
C GLN A 278 -5.69 -2.72 -4.22
N ALA A 279 -4.98 -3.67 -3.59
CA ALA A 279 -5.49 -4.38 -2.42
C ALA A 279 -5.64 -3.43 -1.23
N ALA A 280 -4.63 -2.57 -1.00
CA ALA A 280 -4.69 -1.55 0.04
C ALA A 280 -5.86 -0.58 -0.20
N PHE A 281 -6.11 -0.16 -1.44
CA PHE A 281 -7.27 0.69 -1.76
C PHE A 281 -8.60 0.06 -1.34
N ILE A 282 -8.80 -1.23 -1.62
CA ILE A 282 -10.01 -1.97 -1.23
C ILE A 282 -10.12 -2.08 0.29
N LEU A 283 -9.07 -2.53 0.98
CA LEU A 283 -9.05 -2.65 2.43
C LEU A 283 -9.32 -1.30 3.12
N GLY A 284 -8.70 -0.24 2.61
CA GLY A 284 -8.89 1.11 3.11
C GLY A 284 -10.29 1.68 2.89
N GLY A 285 -10.98 1.27 1.81
CA GLY A 285 -12.40 1.53 1.60
C GLY A 285 -13.26 0.83 2.64
N LEU A 286 -13.12 -0.49 2.74
CA LEU A 286 -13.90 -1.34 3.63
C LEU A 286 -13.79 -0.94 5.11
N HIS A 287 -12.59 -0.58 5.61
CA HIS A 287 -12.42 -0.07 6.98
C HIS A 287 -13.07 1.30 7.19
N TYR A 288 -13.07 2.15 6.16
CA TYR A 288 -13.64 3.50 6.23
C TYR A 288 -15.17 3.48 6.25
N ASP A 289 -15.77 2.67 5.37
CA ASP A 289 -17.22 2.53 5.23
C ASP A 289 -17.85 1.63 6.30
N LYS A 290 -17.02 1.05 7.18
CA LYS A 290 -17.41 0.15 8.29
C LYS A 290 -18.05 -1.14 7.81
N GLU A 291 -17.52 -1.67 6.72
CA GLU A 291 -18.02 -2.85 6.02
C GLU A 291 -17.21 -4.12 6.36
N VAL A 292 -16.52 -4.08 7.50
CA VAL A 292 -15.70 -5.19 8.03
C VAL A 292 -16.06 -5.42 9.50
N PRO A 293 -15.76 -6.60 10.06
CA PRO A 293 -16.11 -6.92 11.45
C PRO A 293 -15.55 -5.93 12.48
N GLU A 294 -14.30 -5.50 12.30
CA GLU A 294 -13.60 -4.57 13.19
C GLU A 294 -13.05 -3.37 12.39
N PRO A 295 -13.91 -2.37 12.09
CA PRO A 295 -13.50 -1.23 11.30
C PRO A 295 -12.62 -0.28 12.10
N SER A 296 -11.64 0.34 11.43
CA SER A 296 -10.64 1.19 12.07
C SER A 296 -10.24 2.32 11.13
N LEU A 297 -10.49 3.57 11.54
CA LEU A 297 -10.10 4.74 10.75
C LEU A 297 -8.58 4.88 10.61
N TYR A 298 -7.82 4.33 11.56
CA TYR A 298 -6.37 4.25 11.45
C TYR A 298 -5.94 3.28 10.34
N LEU A 299 -6.55 2.09 10.27
CA LEU A 299 -6.28 1.14 9.19
C LEU A 299 -6.78 1.67 7.85
N ALA A 300 -7.92 2.36 7.82
CA ALA A 300 -8.40 3.06 6.63
C ALA A 300 -7.37 4.06 6.10
N CYS A 301 -6.82 4.92 6.98
CA CYS A 301 -5.77 5.87 6.63
C CYS A 301 -4.49 5.16 6.19
N TYR A 302 -4.05 4.14 6.92
CA TYR A 302 -2.84 3.36 6.59
C TYR A 302 -2.92 2.74 5.18
N PHE A 303 -4.00 2.02 4.89
CA PHE A 303 -4.17 1.36 3.60
C PHE A 303 -4.38 2.36 2.45
N ARG A 304 -5.21 3.41 2.66
CA ARG A 304 -5.40 4.46 1.64
C ARG A 304 -4.12 5.25 1.40
N ASN A 305 -3.24 5.42 2.39
CA ASN A 305 -1.94 6.04 2.22
C ASN A 305 -1.02 5.24 1.29
N ILE A 306 -0.98 3.91 1.46
CA ILE A 306 -0.23 3.02 0.55
C ILE A 306 -0.72 3.21 -0.88
N ALA A 307 -2.04 3.18 -1.10
CA ALA A 307 -2.64 3.42 -2.41
C ALA A 307 -2.32 4.82 -2.96
N ALA A 308 -2.38 5.85 -2.12
CA ALA A 308 -2.10 7.24 -2.51
C ALA A 308 -0.62 7.47 -2.90
N CYS A 309 0.30 6.65 -2.40
CA CYS A 309 1.73 6.76 -2.73
C CYS A 309 2.02 6.40 -4.19
N GLY A 310 1.36 5.38 -4.74
CA GLY A 310 1.50 4.97 -6.15
C GLY A 310 0.39 5.45 -7.09
N ASP A 311 -0.48 6.33 -6.59
CA ASP A 311 -1.60 6.88 -7.35
C ASP A 311 -1.17 7.57 -8.65
N THR A 312 -1.90 7.25 -9.73
CA THR A 312 -1.64 7.77 -11.08
C THR A 312 -2.84 8.50 -11.67
N ASP A 313 -4.03 8.38 -11.08
CA ASP A 313 -5.27 9.00 -11.57
C ASP A 313 -5.89 9.99 -10.56
N GLY A 314 -5.38 10.00 -9.33
CA GLY A 314 -5.76 10.93 -8.28
C GLY A 314 -6.84 10.42 -7.34
N ALA A 315 -7.49 9.29 -7.63
CA ALA A 315 -8.57 8.78 -6.79
C ALA A 315 -8.07 8.41 -5.39
N ALA A 316 -6.96 7.68 -5.28
CA ALA A 316 -6.42 7.26 -3.99
C ALA A 316 -5.95 8.44 -3.13
N CYS A 317 -5.36 9.47 -3.75
CA CYS A 317 -4.99 10.72 -3.07
C CYS A 317 -6.22 11.46 -2.53
N TYR A 318 -7.32 11.49 -3.29
CA TYR A 318 -8.59 12.09 -2.85
C TYR A 318 -9.12 11.38 -1.61
N TYR A 319 -9.30 10.06 -1.71
CA TYR A 319 -9.87 9.25 -0.63
C TYR A 319 -8.98 9.22 0.62
N PHE A 320 -7.65 9.28 0.46
CA PHE A 320 -6.76 9.42 1.62
C PHE A 320 -6.91 10.78 2.30
N GLY A 321 -7.05 11.86 1.52
CA GLY A 321 -7.33 13.20 2.05
C GLY A 321 -8.62 13.24 2.88
N GLU A 322 -9.69 12.60 2.41
CA GLU A 322 -10.95 12.48 3.17
C GLU A 322 -10.79 11.65 4.45
N SER A 323 -10.08 10.52 4.38
CA SER A 323 -9.85 9.68 5.56
C SER A 323 -9.06 10.38 6.65
N LEU A 324 -8.10 11.23 6.28
CA LEU A 324 -7.39 12.07 7.24
C LEU A 324 -8.35 12.99 7.99
N LEU A 325 -9.29 13.66 7.29
CA LEU A 325 -10.30 14.52 7.92
C LEU A 325 -11.24 13.72 8.84
N HIS A 326 -11.65 12.53 8.42
CA HIS A 326 -12.51 11.68 9.23
C HIS A 326 -11.80 11.15 10.48
N LEU A 327 -10.52 10.79 10.36
CA LEU A 327 -9.70 10.38 11.51
C LEU A 327 -9.52 11.55 12.48
N ASP A 328 -9.25 12.76 11.99
CA ASP A 328 -9.13 13.95 12.81
C ASP A 328 -10.42 14.24 13.60
N ASN A 329 -11.58 14.19 12.93
CA ASN A 329 -12.87 14.34 13.60
C ASN A 329 -13.15 13.20 14.60
N HIS A 330 -12.66 11.99 14.37
CA HIS A 330 -12.78 10.89 15.33
C HIS A 330 -11.93 11.12 16.58
N LEU A 331 -10.72 11.66 16.43
CA LEU A 331 -9.79 11.93 17.52
C LEU A 331 -10.19 13.15 18.36
N TYR A 332 -10.61 14.23 17.70
CA TYR A 332 -10.74 15.54 18.35
C TYR A 332 -12.17 16.11 18.31
N GLY A 333 -13.08 15.51 17.54
CA GLY A 333 -14.44 16.02 17.33
C GLY A 333 -14.47 17.40 16.67
N GLU A 334 -15.44 18.24 17.06
CA GLU A 334 -15.55 19.64 16.59
C GLU A 334 -14.56 20.59 17.29
N ASN A 335 -13.81 20.11 18.27
CA ASN A 335 -12.89 20.95 19.03
C ASN A 335 -11.56 21.07 18.28
N ALA A 336 -11.42 22.13 17.47
CA ALA A 336 -10.15 22.46 16.82
C ALA A 336 -9.03 22.60 17.87
N THR A 337 -8.04 21.71 17.82
CA THR A 337 -6.94 21.69 18.77
C THR A 337 -5.72 22.45 18.23
N ASN A 338 -5.16 23.33 19.05
CA ASN A 338 -3.91 24.02 18.70
C ASN A 338 -2.75 23.00 18.71
N GLY A 339 -2.15 22.72 17.54
CA GLY A 339 -0.91 21.94 17.41
C GLY A 339 -1.03 20.56 16.73
N PHE A 340 -2.23 20.16 16.29
CA PHE A 340 -2.41 19.07 15.35
C PHE A 340 -3.55 19.44 14.38
N ASN A 341 -3.20 20.12 13.29
CA ASN A 341 -4.17 20.55 12.29
C ASN A 341 -4.04 19.72 11.01
N VAL A 342 -5.07 18.94 10.68
CA VAL A 342 -5.08 18.00 9.54
C VAL A 342 -5.18 18.67 8.16
N TRP A 343 -6.03 19.70 8.00
CA TRP A 343 -5.61 20.95 7.39
C TRP A 343 -4.59 20.89 6.24
N PRO A 344 -3.35 21.34 6.52
CA PRO A 344 -2.23 21.27 5.60
C PRO A 344 -2.04 19.92 4.87
N ALA A 345 -2.21 18.79 5.55
CA ALA A 345 -2.04 17.46 4.97
C ALA A 345 -3.20 17.09 4.04
N ALA A 346 -4.45 17.33 4.45
CA ALA A 346 -5.62 17.10 3.60
C ALA A 346 -5.54 17.92 2.31
N PHE A 347 -5.21 19.22 2.41
CA PHE A 347 -4.99 20.08 1.23
C PHE A 347 -3.83 19.60 0.35
N PHE A 348 -2.76 19.04 0.92
CA PHE A 348 -1.65 18.51 0.15
C PHE A 348 -2.10 17.32 -0.73
N TRP A 349 -2.77 16.34 -0.14
CA TRP A 349 -3.24 15.16 -0.87
C TRP A 349 -4.35 15.48 -1.87
N MET A 350 -5.29 16.36 -1.51
CA MET A 350 -6.32 16.83 -2.44
C MET A 350 -5.72 17.57 -3.64
N ARG A 351 -4.67 18.38 -3.44
CA ARG A 351 -3.99 19.04 -4.57
C ARG A 351 -3.25 18.05 -5.45
N LYS A 352 -2.58 17.06 -4.86
CA LYS A 352 -1.96 15.96 -5.62
C LYS A 352 -3.01 15.24 -6.47
N SER A 353 -4.16 14.93 -5.90
CA SER A 353 -5.30 14.33 -6.60
C SER A 353 -5.79 15.18 -7.79
N ARG A 354 -6.02 16.48 -7.56
CA ARG A 354 -6.40 17.43 -8.62
C ARG A 354 -5.35 17.51 -9.73
N ASP A 355 -4.06 17.53 -9.37
CA ASP A 355 -2.95 17.66 -10.31
C ASP A 355 -2.79 16.39 -11.17
N LEU A 356 -3.25 15.23 -10.67
CA LEU A 356 -3.39 13.98 -11.42
C LEU A 356 -4.66 13.93 -12.31
N GLY A 357 -5.57 14.90 -12.14
CA GLY A 357 -6.75 15.06 -13.00
C GLY A 357 -8.08 14.59 -12.40
N PHE A 358 -8.12 14.21 -11.12
CA PHE A 358 -9.36 13.79 -10.47
C PHE A 358 -10.31 14.98 -10.27
N ASN A 359 -11.52 14.90 -10.84
CA ASN A 359 -12.44 16.05 -10.89
C ASN A 359 -13.05 16.37 -9.53
N ASP A 360 -13.40 15.37 -8.72
CA ASP A 360 -14.05 15.61 -7.42
C ASP A 360 -13.11 16.36 -6.47
N ALA A 361 -11.82 16.03 -6.51
CA ALA A 361 -10.79 16.78 -5.77
C ALA A 361 -10.72 18.25 -6.19
N ARG A 362 -10.89 18.55 -7.49
CA ARG A 362 -10.89 19.93 -7.99
C ARG A 362 -12.06 20.73 -7.44
N GLU A 363 -13.26 20.16 -7.45
CA GLU A 363 -14.45 20.86 -6.97
C GLU A 363 -14.44 20.99 -5.44
N LEU A 364 -14.04 19.95 -4.72
CA LEU A 364 -13.93 19.99 -3.27
C LEU A 364 -12.87 20.99 -2.79
N LEU A 365 -11.70 21.04 -3.45
CA LEU A 365 -10.67 22.04 -3.14
C LEU A 365 -11.16 23.47 -3.31
N LYS A 366 -11.93 23.78 -4.37
CA LYS A 366 -12.49 25.13 -4.55
C LYS A 366 -13.41 25.49 -3.40
N GLN A 367 -14.23 24.53 -2.93
CA GLN A 367 -15.12 24.75 -1.80
C GLN A 367 -14.30 25.02 -0.53
N TRP A 368 -13.29 24.19 -0.24
CA TRP A 368 -12.40 24.38 0.90
C TRP A 368 -11.67 25.71 0.85
N GLU A 369 -11.07 26.08 -0.30
CA GLU A 369 -10.40 27.36 -0.48
C GLU A 369 -11.36 28.54 -0.28
N THR A 370 -12.62 28.40 -0.69
CA THR A 370 -13.64 29.44 -0.51
C THR A 370 -14.04 29.62 0.96
N ILE A 371 -14.18 28.53 1.71
CA ILE A 371 -14.52 28.57 3.14
C ILE A 371 -13.33 29.09 3.97
N GLU A 372 -12.13 28.56 3.71
CA GLU A 372 -10.94 28.86 4.50
C GLU A 372 -10.36 30.25 4.22
N GLN A 373 -10.55 30.81 3.02
CA GLN A 373 -10.09 32.18 2.73
C GLN A 373 -10.88 33.25 3.50
N ASP A 374 -12.10 32.91 3.94
CA ASP A 374 -13.00 33.84 4.60
C ASP A 374 -12.73 33.95 6.10
N THR A 375 -11.87 33.11 6.68
CA THR A 375 -11.55 33.13 8.12
C THR A 375 -10.04 33.20 8.37
N CYS A 376 -9.64 33.88 9.44
CA CYS A 376 -8.23 33.97 9.83
C CYS A 376 -7.85 32.76 10.68
N GLY A 377 -6.93 31.92 10.20
CA GLY A 377 -6.45 30.72 10.90
C GLY A 377 -5.67 30.96 12.19
N ASN A 378 -5.60 32.20 12.69
CA ASN A 378 -5.06 32.55 14.01
C ASN A 378 -6.14 33.10 14.94
N CYS A 379 -6.84 34.15 14.52
CA CYS A 379 -7.77 34.89 15.39
C CYS A 379 -9.25 34.65 15.06
N GLY A 380 -9.56 33.78 14.10
CA GLY A 380 -10.93 33.41 13.72
C GLY A 380 -11.74 34.51 13.05
N LYS A 381 -11.16 35.72 12.83
CA LYS A 381 -11.90 36.83 12.23
C LYS A 381 -12.33 36.51 10.81
N GLU A 382 -13.62 36.69 10.54
CA GLU A 382 -14.18 36.63 9.19
C GLU A 382 -13.74 37.83 8.34
N VAL A 383 -13.58 37.61 7.04
CA VAL A 383 -13.24 38.66 6.06
C VAL A 383 -14.31 39.74 6.06
N GLN A 384 -13.89 41.00 6.23
CA GLN A 384 -14.74 42.16 5.98
C GLN A 384 -14.71 42.51 4.49
N SER A 385 -15.84 42.95 3.93
CA SER A 385 -16.01 43.23 2.50
C SER A 385 -14.83 44.04 1.93
N ASP A 386 -14.21 43.49 0.88
CA ASP A 386 -13.04 43.97 0.11
C ASP A 386 -11.61 43.64 0.63
N MET A 387 -11.44 42.97 1.78
CA MET A 387 -10.11 42.52 2.23
C MET A 387 -9.76 41.08 1.80
N LYS A 388 -8.57 40.87 1.23
CA LYS A 388 -8.04 39.53 0.94
C LYS A 388 -7.03 39.10 2.00
N TYR A 389 -7.29 37.99 2.66
CA TYR A 389 -6.35 37.41 3.62
C TYR A 389 -5.11 36.83 2.95
N LYS A 390 -3.98 36.86 3.67
CA LYS A 390 -2.69 36.35 3.21
C LYS A 390 -2.65 34.84 3.42
N GLN A 391 -2.48 34.09 2.35
CA GLN A 391 -2.30 32.64 2.41
C GLN A 391 -0.88 32.27 2.87
N CYS A 392 -0.74 31.20 3.66
CA CYS A 392 0.55 30.60 3.96
C CYS A 392 1.27 30.18 2.67
N SER A 393 2.47 30.72 2.42
CA SER A 393 3.20 30.47 1.18
C SER A 393 3.75 29.05 1.03
N LYS A 394 3.82 28.29 2.13
CA LYS A 394 4.33 26.91 2.14
C LYS A 394 3.21 25.90 1.93
N CYS A 395 2.35 25.70 2.92
CA CYS A 395 1.29 24.70 2.81
C CYS A 395 0.15 25.15 1.91
N ARG A 396 -0.10 26.46 1.74
CA ARG A 396 -1.26 26.99 1.00
C ARG A 396 -2.62 26.46 1.51
N ALA A 397 -2.71 26.20 2.80
CA ALA A 397 -3.87 25.60 3.45
C ALA A 397 -4.40 26.41 4.64
N GLN A 398 -3.85 27.60 4.90
CA GLN A 398 -4.32 28.53 5.93
C GLN A 398 -4.17 29.98 5.45
N TRP A 399 -5.09 30.83 5.89
CA TRP A 399 -5.17 32.25 5.53
C TRP A 399 -5.13 33.14 6.79
N TYR A 400 -4.55 34.33 6.68
CA TYR A 400 -4.35 35.24 7.80
C TYR A 400 -4.71 36.68 7.46
N CYS A 401 -5.41 37.36 8.36
CA CYS A 401 -5.78 38.77 8.19
C CYS A 401 -4.59 39.73 8.25
N SER A 402 -3.47 39.32 8.87
CA SER A 402 -2.27 40.15 9.01
C SER A 402 -1.00 39.32 9.09
N LYS A 403 0.17 39.98 8.97
CA LYS A 403 1.47 39.30 9.12
C LYS A 403 1.69 38.88 10.58
N GLU A 404 1.15 39.66 11.51
CA GLU A 404 1.22 39.44 12.95
C GLU A 404 0.48 38.15 13.31
N CYS A 405 -0.76 37.99 12.83
CA CYS A 405 -1.53 36.75 12.99
C CYS A 405 -0.83 35.53 12.39
N GLN A 406 -0.20 35.68 11.22
CA GLN A 406 0.59 34.60 10.63
C GLN A 406 1.77 34.19 11.52
N ILE A 407 2.51 35.16 12.10
CA ILE A 407 3.66 34.88 12.97
C ILE A 407 3.22 34.22 14.27
N GLU A 408 2.10 34.65 14.86
CA GLU A 408 1.52 34.07 16.06
C GLU A 408 1.09 32.62 15.81
N ALA A 409 0.26 32.36 14.80
CA ALA A 409 -0.14 30.99 14.44
C ALA A 409 1.07 30.09 14.12
N TRP A 410 2.08 30.64 13.42
CA TRP A 410 3.31 29.91 13.11
C TRP A 410 4.05 29.44 14.37
N ARG A 411 4.07 30.26 15.43
CA ARG A 411 4.67 29.93 16.73
C ARG A 411 3.77 29.01 17.56
N ALA A 412 2.45 29.17 17.44
CA ALA A 412 1.46 28.42 18.22
C ALA A 412 1.31 26.95 17.79
N GLY A 413 1.68 26.59 16.56
CA GLY A 413 1.64 25.20 16.11
C GLY A 413 1.75 25.01 14.61
N HIS A 414 1.29 25.99 13.81
CA HIS A 414 1.18 25.83 12.36
C HIS A 414 2.51 25.48 11.67
N LYS A 415 3.66 25.88 12.22
CA LYS A 415 4.98 25.47 11.71
C LYS A 415 5.14 23.94 11.66
N LYS A 416 4.63 23.23 12.67
CA LYS A 416 4.70 21.76 12.77
C LYS A 416 3.76 21.13 11.76
N ASP A 417 2.49 21.53 11.75
CA ASP A 417 1.46 21.04 10.81
C ASP A 417 1.88 21.26 9.34
N CYS A 418 2.39 22.46 9.04
CA CYS A 418 2.88 22.81 7.71
C CYS A 418 4.04 21.92 7.24
N LYS A 419 4.90 21.45 8.15
CA LYS A 419 5.97 20.51 7.82
C LYS A 419 5.46 19.08 7.72
N ARG A 420 4.54 18.70 8.60
CA ARG A 420 3.93 17.37 8.66
C ARG A 420 3.15 17.05 7.38
N ALA A 421 2.54 18.06 6.75
CA ALA A 421 1.77 17.94 5.52
C ALA A 421 2.44 17.20 4.37
N THR A 422 3.78 17.25 4.29
CA THR A 422 4.54 16.62 3.19
C THR A 422 5.09 15.24 3.56
N ILE A 423 4.78 14.72 4.75
CA ILE A 423 5.18 13.37 5.15
C ILE A 423 4.32 12.37 4.36
N LEU A 424 5.00 11.50 3.61
CA LEU A 424 4.33 10.60 2.66
C LEU A 424 3.82 9.32 3.31
N LYS A 425 4.47 8.84 4.37
CA LYS A 425 4.05 7.64 5.09
C LYS A 425 3.12 8.01 6.23
N PHE A 426 1.97 7.37 6.32
CA PHE A 426 0.98 7.65 7.35
C PHE A 426 1.52 7.42 8.77
N GLU A 427 2.36 6.40 8.96
CA GLU A 427 2.97 6.11 10.25
C GLU A 427 3.90 7.22 10.70
N ASP A 428 4.73 7.72 9.77
CA ASP A 428 5.63 8.85 10.05
C ASP A 428 4.82 10.15 10.27
N TYR A 429 3.70 10.30 9.56
CA TYR A 429 2.78 11.43 9.72
C TYR A 429 2.19 11.44 11.13
N LEU A 430 1.67 10.31 11.59
CA LEU A 430 1.03 10.19 12.90
C LEU A 430 2.03 10.31 14.05
N ASN A 431 3.27 9.86 13.84
CA ASN A 431 4.34 9.92 14.85
C ASN A 431 5.13 11.25 14.85
N ALA A 432 4.83 12.18 13.95
CA ALA A 432 5.55 13.46 13.87
C ALA A 432 5.19 14.42 15.01
N GLU A 433 6.22 15.06 15.59
CA GLU A 433 6.12 16.04 16.70
C GLU A 433 5.22 17.25 16.47
#